data_AF-A0A3D0CAJ6-F1
#
_entry.id   AF-A0A3D0CAJ6-F1
#
_cell.length_a   1.000
_cell.length_b   1.000
_cell.length_c   1.000
_cell.angle_alpha   90.00
_cell.angle_beta   90.00
_cell.angle_gamma   90.00
#
_symmetry.space_group_name_H-M   'P 1'
#
loop_
_entity.id
_entity.type
_entity.pdbx_description
1 polymer ?
#
loop_
_entity_poly.entity_id
_entity_poly.type
_entity_poly.pdbx_seq_one_letter_code
_entity_poly.pdbx_strand_id
1 'polypeptide(L)'
;YSKLFFLAQHVNDEKVKQEALNSAAKAINQLWQVVENKLTSNKFLGGDRPSAADIMLTVYSRWGDYFPVDIIISEKTTNMLNAIQSMPSFIKTDQAEQAMSSTD
;
A
#
# COMPACT_ATOMS: atom_id res chain seq x y z
N TYR A 1 3.24 -7.54 -0.38
CA TYR A 1 1.82 -7.90 -0.12
C TYR A 1 1.44 -9.32 -0.54
N SER A 2 1.87 -9.85 -1.70
CA SER A 2 1.50 -11.23 -2.12
C SER A 2 1.69 -12.30 -1.03
N LYS A 3 2.78 -12.22 -0.25
CA LYS A 3 3.02 -13.10 0.90
C LYS A 3 1.94 -13.00 1.98
N LEU A 4 1.40 -11.80 2.24
CA LEU A 4 0.30 -11.62 3.22
C LEU A 4 -0.96 -12.34 2.74
N PHE A 5 -1.35 -12.14 1.48
CA PHE A 5 -2.51 -12.83 0.88
C PHE A 5 -2.35 -14.36 0.92
N PHE A 6 -1.17 -14.87 0.54
CA PHE A 6 -0.90 -16.31 0.56
C PHE A 6 -1.02 -16.89 1.97
N LEU A 7 -0.41 -16.24 2.97
CA LEU A 7 -0.43 -16.72 4.35
C LEU A 7 -1.84 -16.68 4.95
N ALA A 8 -2.60 -15.61 4.67
CA ALA A 8 -3.98 -15.47 5.14
C ALA A 8 -4.92 -16.55 4.59
N GLN A 9 -4.70 -17.02 3.36
CA GLN A 9 -5.55 -18.02 2.71
C GLN A 9 -5.15 -19.48 3.01
N HIS A 10 -3.88 -19.76 3.30
CA HIS A 10 -3.38 -21.14 3.29
C HIS A 10 -2.80 -21.63 4.61
N VAL A 11 -2.55 -20.76 5.59
CA VAL A 11 -2.10 -21.19 6.92
C VAL A 11 -3.31 -21.26 7.85
N ASN A 12 -3.61 -22.43 8.41
CA ASN A 12 -4.78 -22.60 9.29
C ASN A 12 -4.46 -22.46 10.78
N ASP A 13 -3.20 -22.71 11.17
CA ASP A 13 -2.76 -22.49 12.54
C ASP A 13 -2.66 -20.98 12.79
N GLU A 14 -3.50 -20.45 13.67
CA GLU A 14 -3.60 -19.01 13.91
C GLU A 14 -2.32 -18.40 14.49
N LYS A 15 -1.60 -19.14 15.34
CA LYS A 15 -0.35 -18.64 15.92
C LYS A 15 0.73 -18.55 14.85
N VAL A 16 0.91 -19.63 14.08
CA VAL A 16 1.89 -19.68 12.98
C VAL A 16 1.54 -18.65 11.91
N LYS A 17 0.25 -18.50 11.59
CA LYS A 17 -0.26 -17.48 10.65
C LYS A 17 0.15 -16.08 11.10
N GLN A 18 -0.16 -15.71 12.34
CA GLN A 18 0.13 -14.36 12.83
C GLN A 18 1.64 -14.08 12.87
N GLU A 19 2.46 -15.03 13.32
CA GLU A 19 3.92 -14.90 13.32
C GLU A 19 4.48 -14.71 11.90
N ALA A 20 3.97 -15.48 10.93
CA ALA A 20 4.37 -15.37 9.53
C ALA A 20 3.90 -14.06 8.88
N LEU A 21 2.68 -13.61 9.17
CA LEU A 21 2.14 -12.32 8.71
C LEU A 21 2.99 -11.17 9.24
N ASN A 22 3.32 -11.17 10.54
CA ASN A 22 4.20 -10.17 11.15
C ASN A 22 5.58 -10.14 10.51
N SER A 23 6.16 -11.30 10.19
CA SER A 23 7.44 -11.40 9.49
C SER A 23 7.37 -10.81 8.07
N ALA A 24 6.30 -11.12 7.33
CA ALA A 24 6.06 -10.54 6.01
C ALA A 24 5.83 -9.01 6.07
N ALA A 25 5.15 -8.52 7.11
CA ALA A 25 4.93 -7.09 7.34
C ALA A 25 6.25 -6.34 7.57
N LYS A 26 7.18 -6.91 8.34
CA LYS A 26 8.53 -6.33 8.51
C LYS A 26 9.26 -6.14 7.19
N ALA A 27 9.20 -7.11 6.28
CA ALA A 27 9.80 -6.99 4.96
C ALA A 27 9.12 -5.91 4.10
N ILE A 28 7.79 -5.76 4.21
CA ILE A 28 7.07 -4.69 3.52
C ILE A 28 7.45 -3.31 4.08
N ASN A 29 7.59 -3.17 5.40
CA ASN A 29 8.01 -1.92 6.04
C ASN A 29 9.43 -1.51 5.62
N GLN A 30 10.34 -2.47 5.42
CA GLN A 30 11.66 -2.19 4.85
C GLN A 30 11.58 -1.63 3.42
N LEU A 31 10.66 -2.15 2.60
CA LEU A 31 10.44 -1.62 1.25
C LEU A 31 9.83 -0.22 1.27
N TRP A 32 8.88 0.04 2.17
CA TRP A 32 8.34 1.39 2.36
C TRP A 32 9.41 2.38 2.83
N GLN A 33 10.35 1.96 3.68
CA GLN A 33 11.49 2.81 4.05
C GLN A 33 12.38 3.16 2.85
N VAL A 34 12.54 2.25 1.88
CA VAL A 34 13.28 2.55 0.64
C VAL A 34 12.54 3.61 -0.18
N VAL A 35 11.21 3.53 -0.28
CA VAL A 35 10.37 4.55 -0.95
C VAL A 35 10.51 5.89 -0.25
N GLU A 36 10.36 5.93 1.08
CA GLU A 36 10.54 7.12 1.91
C GLU A 36 11.89 7.80 1.65
N ASN A 37 12.96 7.01 1.63
CA ASN A 37 14.31 7.52 1.40
C ASN A 37 14.45 8.14 0.00
N LYS A 38 13.85 7.53 -1.03
CA LYS A 38 13.87 8.07 -2.41
C LYS A 38 13.13 9.40 -2.55
N LEU A 39 12.13 9.64 -1.71
CA LEU A 39 11.35 10.89 -1.69
C LEU A 39 12.03 12.01 -0.89
N THR A 40 13.22 11.78 -0.31
CA THR A 40 13.96 12.82 0.41
C THR A 40 14.29 14.03 -0.47
N SER A 41 14.57 13.80 -1.75
CA SER A 41 14.97 14.85 -2.70
C SER A 41 13.95 15.09 -3.80
N ASN A 42 12.84 14.35 -3.81
CA ASN A 42 11.86 14.39 -4.89
C ASN A 42 10.44 14.34 -4.33
N LYS A 43 9.51 15.06 -4.98
CA LYS A 43 8.09 15.03 -4.61
C LYS A 43 7.42 13.70 -4.99
N PHE A 44 7.85 13.09 -6.08
CA PHE A 44 7.39 11.81 -6.59
C PHE A 44 8.59 10.92 -6.93
N LEU A 45 8.37 9.62 -7.11
CA LEU A 45 9.41 8.71 -7.59
C LEU A 45 9.84 9.02 -9.04
N GLY A 46 8.99 9.71 -9.81
CA GLY A 46 9.32 10.28 -11.12
C GLY A 46 10.03 11.63 -11.09
N GLY A 47 10.40 12.15 -9.92
CA GLY A 47 10.95 13.51 -9.75
C GLY A 47 9.84 14.52 -9.49
N ASP A 48 9.68 15.49 -10.40
CA ASP A 48 8.70 16.58 -10.26
C ASP A 48 7.27 16.18 -10.59
N ARG A 49 7.10 15.08 -11.34
CA ARG A 49 5.80 14.58 -11.80
C ARG A 49 5.53 13.17 -11.28
N PRO A 50 4.26 12.85 -11.03
CA PRO A 50 3.81 11.49 -10.77
C PRO A 50 4.30 10.53 -11.85
N SER A 51 4.77 9.37 -11.43
CA SER A 51 5.10 8.24 -12.30
C SER A 51 4.10 7.10 -12.13
N ALA A 52 4.18 6.11 -13.02
CA ALA A 52 3.42 4.87 -12.87
C ALA A 52 3.70 4.14 -11.54
N ALA A 53 4.93 4.27 -11.00
CA ALA A 53 5.29 3.67 -9.73
C ALA A 53 4.52 4.32 -8.56
N ASP A 54 4.37 5.65 -8.58
CA ASP A 54 3.62 6.38 -7.54
C ASP A 54 2.15 5.93 -7.52
N ILE A 55 1.53 5.84 -8.70
CA ILE A 55 0.13 5.39 -8.85
C ILE A 55 -0.06 3.95 -8.34
N MET A 56 0.82 3.03 -8.72
CA MET A 56 0.73 1.63 -8.28
C MET A 56 0.95 1.50 -6.76
N LEU A 57 1.89 2.27 -6.19
CA LEU A 57 2.11 2.26 -4.75
C LEU A 57 0.92 2.82 -3.97
N THR A 58 0.17 3.78 -4.53
CA THR A 58 -1.09 4.26 -3.95
C THR A 58 -2.19 3.20 -3.92
N VAL A 59 -2.22 2.28 -4.88
CA VAL A 59 -3.13 1.13 -4.81
C VAL A 59 -2.66 0.16 -3.73
N TYR A 60 -1.37 -0.18 -3.72
CA TYR A 60 -0.82 -1.16 -2.78
C TYR A 60 -0.83 -0.71 -1.33
N SER A 61 -0.76 0.59 -1.05
CA SER A 61 -0.79 1.12 0.32
C SER A 61 -2.09 0.76 1.04
N ARG A 62 -3.21 0.68 0.32
CA ARG A 62 -4.53 0.32 0.86
C ARG A 62 -4.62 -1.16 1.25
N TRP A 63 -3.76 -2.01 0.70
CA TRP A 63 -3.81 -3.44 1.01
C TRP A 63 -3.37 -3.79 2.42
N GLY A 64 -2.72 -2.86 3.15
CA GLY A 64 -2.35 -3.07 4.55
C GLY A 64 -3.56 -3.32 5.45
N ASP A 65 -4.68 -2.64 5.17
CA ASP A 65 -5.89 -2.66 5.99
C ASP A 65 -6.61 -4.02 6.01
N TYR A 66 -6.31 -4.91 5.05
CA TYR A 66 -6.89 -6.26 5.00
C TYR A 66 -6.20 -7.27 5.91
N PHE A 67 -5.10 -6.90 6.57
CA PHE A 67 -4.31 -7.82 7.36
C PHE A 67 -4.11 -7.30 8.79
N PRO A 68 -4.13 -8.18 9.81
CA PRO A 68 -3.88 -7.79 11.20
C PRO A 68 -2.38 -7.59 11.46
N VAL A 69 -1.74 -6.65 10.76
CA VAL A 69 -0.31 -6.34 10.87
C VAL A 69 -0.05 -4.84 10.77
N ASP A 70 1.05 -4.39 11.34
CA ASP A 70 1.48 -2.99 11.22
C ASP A 70 2.23 -2.75 9.91
N ILE A 71 1.58 -2.04 8.98
CA ILE A 71 2.24 -1.47 7.81
C ILE A 71 2.52 0.01 8.07
N ILE A 72 3.80 0.36 8.12
CA ILE A 72 4.25 1.71 8.47
C ILE A 72 4.57 2.46 7.18
N ILE A 73 3.83 3.53 6.93
CA ILE A 73 4.05 4.46 5.81
C ILE A 73 4.43 5.82 6.39
N SER A 74 5.67 6.23 6.16
CA SER A 74 6.24 7.46 6.70
C SER A 74 5.77 8.72 5.98
N GLU A 75 6.05 9.89 6.58
CA GLU A 75 5.48 11.18 6.18
C GLU A 75 5.64 11.53 4.69
N LYS A 76 6.84 11.42 4.09
CA LYS A 76 7.04 11.82 2.69
C LYS A 76 6.29 10.89 1.74
N THR A 77 6.32 9.60 2.06
CA THR A 77 5.55 8.60 1.34
C THR A 77 4.06 8.91 1.44
N THR A 78 3.52 9.15 2.64
CA THR A 78 2.13 9.56 2.84
C THR A 78 1.77 10.81 2.04
N ASN A 79 2.64 11.82 2.00
CA ASN A 79 2.44 13.03 1.21
C ASN A 79 2.39 12.75 -0.30
N MET A 80 3.28 11.88 -0.79
CA MET A 80 3.27 11.43 -2.18
C MET A 80 1.96 10.68 -2.51
N LEU A 81 1.55 9.74 -1.65
CA LEU A 81 0.30 8.97 -1.85
C LEU A 81 -0.93 9.90 -1.84
N ASN A 82 -1.01 10.84 -0.90
CA ASN A 82 -2.10 11.82 -0.82
C ASN A 82 -2.18 12.68 -2.09
N ALA A 83 -1.04 13.06 -2.66
CA ALA A 83 -1.00 13.81 -3.91
C ALA A 83 -1.55 13.01 -5.10
N ILE A 84 -1.30 11.70 -5.14
CA ILE A 84 -1.91 10.80 -6.14
C ILE A 84 -3.41 10.63 -5.90
N GLN A 85 -3.84 10.38 -4.66
CA GLN A 85 -5.26 10.19 -4.31
C GLN A 85 -6.10 11.43 -4.60
N SER A 86 -5.50 12.61 -4.54
CA SER A 86 -6.17 13.88 -4.85
C SER A 86 -6.37 14.10 -6.37
N MET A 87 -5.88 13.21 -7.23
CA MET A 87 -6.05 13.35 -8.68
C MET A 87 -7.49 13.06 -9.11
N PRO A 88 -8.09 13.88 -10.01
CA PRO A 88 -9.46 13.67 -10.47
C PRO A 88 -9.70 12.28 -11.08
N SER A 89 -8.72 11.71 -11.78
CA SER A 89 -8.80 10.37 -12.34
C SER A 89 -8.85 9.30 -11.25
N PHE A 90 -8.03 9.44 -10.20
CA PHE A 90 -7.99 8.49 -9.09
C PHE A 90 -9.31 8.50 -8.31
N ILE A 91 -9.83 9.70 -7.99
CA ILE A 91 -11.13 9.86 -7.31
C ILE A 91 -12.27 9.21 -8.11
N LYS A 92 -12.31 9.41 -9.43
CA LYS A 92 -13.33 8.80 -10.28
C LYS A 92 -13.26 7.28 -10.27
N THR A 93 -12.05 6.71 -10.29
CA THR A 93 -11.86 5.27 -10.20
C THR A 93 -12.32 4.71 -8.85
N ASP A 94 -11.97 5.36 -7.74
CA ASP A 94 -12.42 4.97 -6.40
C ASP A 94 -13.95 5.01 -6.26
N GLN A 95 -14.59 6.06 -6.79
CA GLN A 95 -16.06 6.17 -6.79
C GLN A 95 -16.72 5.05 -7.60
N ALA A 96 -16.14 4.69 -8.75
CA ALA A 96 -16.65 3.59 -9.57
C ALA A 96 -16.51 2.23 -8.86
N GLU A 97 -15.37 1.99 -8.20
CA GLU A 97 -15.11 0.78 -7.41
C GLU A 97 -16.11 0.62 -6.25
N GLN A 98 -16.37 1.71 -5.51
CA GLN A 98 -17.33 1.72 -4.41
C GLN A 98 -18.76 1.48 -4.91
N ALA A 99 -19.13 2.07 -6.04
CA ALA A 99 -20.46 1.88 -6.62
C ALA A 99 -20.70 0.42 -7.02
N MET A 100 -19.70 -0.24 -7.63
CA MET A 100 -19.78 -1.65 -7.99
C MET A 100 -19.82 -2.57 -6.77
N SER A 101 -19.00 -2.31 -5.75
CA SER A 101 -18.91 -3.16 -4.55
C SER A 101 -20.15 -3.07 -3.65
N SER A 102 -20.97 -2.02 -3.82
CA SER A 102 -22.22 -1.83 -3.08
C SER A 102 -23.44 -2.47 -3.76
N THR A 103 -23.26 -3.01 -4.97
CA THR A 103 -24.31 -3.65 -5.76
C THR A 103 -24.27 -5.20 -5.74
N ASP A 104 -23.28 -5.78 -5.06
CA ASP A 104 -23.18 -7.21 -4.74
C ASP A 104 -23.61 -7.49 -3.30
#